data_AF-M1ZX02-F1
#
_entry.id   AF-M1ZX02-F1
#
_cell.length_a   1.000
_cell.length_b   1.000
_cell.length_c   1.000
_cell.angle_alpha   90.00
_cell.angle_beta   90.00
_cell.angle_gamma   90.00
#
_symmetry.space_group_name_H-M   'P 1'
#
loop_
_entity.id
_entity.type
_entity.pdbx_description
1 polymer ?
#
loop_
_entity_poly.entity_id
_entity_poly.type
_entity_poly.pdbx_seq_one_letter_code
_entity_poly.pdbx_strand_id
1 'polypeptide(L)' 'MAKKLEVRDMIYSALFATIIGVSSYIIIPLPISPVPITAQSLAVMLAGCVLTPIQVVLSMITF' A
#
# COMPACT_ATOMS: atom_id res chain seq x y z
N MET A 1 20.78 13.53 -4.31
CA MET A 1 20.02 14.80 -4.35
C MET A 1 18.64 14.51 -3.79
N ALA A 2 18.28 15.02 -2.61
CA ALA A 2 16.96 14.78 -2.04
C ALA A 2 15.92 15.46 -2.97
N LYS A 3 15.06 14.66 -3.60
CA LYS A 3 13.97 15.19 -4.42
C LYS A 3 13.02 15.96 -3.49
N LYS A 4 12.70 17.19 -3.82
CA LYS A 4 11.74 18.01 -3.08
C LYS A 4 10.39 17.29 -3.14
N LEU A 5 9.80 16.98 -1.98
CA LEU A 5 8.47 16.38 -1.91
C LEU A 5 7.45 17.39 -2.41
N GLU A 6 6.76 17.04 -3.49
CA GLU A 6 5.66 17.84 -4.01
C GLU A 6 4.32 17.36 -3.45
N VAL A 7 3.33 18.24 -3.46
CA VAL A 7 1.96 17.90 -3.07
C VAL A 7 1.41 16.72 -3.88
N ARG A 8 1.80 16.62 -5.15
CA ARG A 8 1.43 15.49 -6.02
C ARG A 8 1.96 14.16 -5.50
N ASP A 9 3.19 14.11 -5.00
CA ASP A 9 3.79 12.89 -4.43
C ASP A 9 3.01 12.44 -3.19
N MET A 10 2.61 13.39 -2.34
CA MET A 10 1.78 13.12 -1.16
C MET A 10 0.38 12.62 -1.54
N ILE A 11 -0.23 13.18 -2.59
CA ILE A 11 -1.55 12.73 -3.07
C ILE A 11 -1.48 11.29 -3.58
N TYR A 12 -0.49 10.95 -4.42
CA TYR A 12 -0.35 9.58 -4.92
C TYR A 12 -0.09 8.59 -3.78
N SER A 13 0.72 8.99 -2.81
CA SER A 13 1.00 8.21 -1.62
C SER A 13 -0.26 7.96 -0.78
N ALA A 14 -1.06 9.00 -0.50
CA ALA A 14 -2.30 8.91 0.26
C ALA A 14 -3.37 8.07 -0.45
N LEU A 15 -3.46 8.16 -1.78
CA LEU A 15 -4.37 7.35 -2.59
C LEU A 15 -4.02 5.86 -2.46
N PHE A 16 -2.74 5.51 -2.61
CA PHE A 16 -2.32 4.12 -2.46
C PHE A 16 -2.41 3.61 -1.02
N ALA A 17 -2.11 4.45 -0.03
CA ALA A 17 -2.33 4.13 1.37
C ALA A 17 -3.80 3.73 1.61
N THR A 18 -4.74 4.51 1.08
CA THR A 18 -6.17 4.20 1.17
C THR A 18 -6.53 2.90 0.45
N ILE A 19 -6.00 2.65 -0.76
CA ILE A 19 -6.25 1.41 -1.51
C ILE A 19 -5.76 0.19 -0.73
N ILE A 20 -4.57 0.27 -0.14
CA ILE A 20 -3.99 -0.83 0.64
C ILE A 20 -4.83 -1.07 1.89
N GLY A 21 -5.19 -0.01 2.62
CA GLY A 21 -6.04 -0.07 3.80
C GLY A 21 -7.41 -0.67 3.49
N VAL A 22 -8.08 -0.24 2.43
CA VAL A 22 -9.39 -0.79 2.02
C VAL A 22 -9.26 -2.25 1.56
N SER A 23 -8.18 -2.59 0.87
CA SER A 23 -7.94 -3.99 0.44
C SER A 23 -7.70 -4.94 1.61
N SER A 24 -7.35 -4.43 2.80
CA SER A 24 -7.19 -5.25 4.01
C SER A 24 -8.51 -5.85 4.52
N TYR A 25 -9.66 -5.28 4.16
CA TYR A 25 -10.97 -5.83 4.51
C TYR A 25 -11.35 -7.07 3.69
N ILE A 26 -10.67 -7.32 2.56
CA ILE A 26 -10.90 -8.51 1.75
C ILE A 26 -10.04 -9.63 2.32
N ILE A 27 -10.68 -10.47 3.13
CA ILE A 27 -10.04 -11.52 3.91
C ILE A 27 -10.65 -12.87 3.52
N ILE A 28 -9.81 -13.80 3.10
CA ILE A 28 -10.19 -15.19 2.83
C ILE A 28 -9.59 -16.04 3.96
N PRO A 29 -10.41 -16.51 4.91
CA PRO A 29 -9.94 -17.36 5.99
C PRO A 29 -9.56 -18.74 5.45
N LEU A 30 -8.41 -19.25 5.88
CA LEU A 30 -7.93 -20.58 5.51
C LEU A 30 -8.32 -21.59 6.61
N PRO A 31 -8.80 -22.78 6.24
CA PRO A 31 -9.19 -23.80 7.22
C PRO A 31 -8.00 -24.48 7.93
N ILE A 32 -6.79 -24.35 7.38
CA ILE A 32 -5.59 -25.08 7.84
C ILE A 32 -4.57 -24.13 8.50
N SER A 33 -4.61 -22.84 8.17
CA SER A 33 -3.63 -21.85 8.62
C SER A 33 -4.29 -20.71 9.39
N PRO A 34 -3.73 -20.28 10.53
CA PRO A 34 -4.21 -19.10 11.25
C PRO A 34 -3.89 -17.79 10.54
N VAL A 35 -3.07 -17.80 9.48
CA VAL A 35 -2.78 -16.61 8.66
C VAL A 35 -3.78 -16.54 7.51
N PRO A 36 -4.70 -15.56 7.51
CA PRO A 36 -5.65 -15.41 6.43
C PRO A 36 -4.98 -14.85 5.16
N ILE A 37 -5.54 -15.15 3.99
CA ILE A 37 -5.12 -14.52 2.73
C ILE A 37 -5.84 -13.18 2.62
N THR A 38 -5.09 -12.08 2.50
CA THR A 38 -5.65 -10.73 2.37
C THR A 38 -5.31 -10.12 1.01
N ALA A 39 -6.24 -9.37 0.43
CA ALA A 39 -5.97 -8.61 -0.79
C ALA A 39 -5.01 -7.43 -0.55
N GLN A 40 -4.77 -7.06 0.72
CA GLN A 40 -3.76 -6.07 1.11
C GLN A 40 -2.37 -6.41 0.53
N SER A 41 -1.95 -7.68 0.61
CA SER A 41 -0.63 -8.09 0.12
C SER A 41 -0.46 -7.81 -1.38
N LEU A 42 -1.50 -8.05 -2.18
CA LEU A 42 -1.56 -7.69 -3.60
C LEU A 42 -1.46 -6.17 -3.80
N ALA A 43 -2.21 -5.39 -3.01
CA ALA A 43 -2.17 -3.93 -3.09
C ALA A 43 -0.79 -3.36 -2.75
N VAL A 44 -0.08 -3.95 -1.77
CA VAL A 44 1.30 -3.58 -1.41
C VAL A 44 2.27 -3.86 -2.57
N MET A 45 2.15 -5.02 -3.21
CA MET A 45 2.98 -5.34 -4.38
C MET A 45 2.73 -4.37 -5.54
N LEU A 46 1.47 -4.01 -5.80
CA LEU A 46 1.11 -3.01 -6.81
C LEU A 46 1.69 -1.63 -6.47
N ALA A 47 1.71 -1.23 -5.20
CA ALA A 47 2.33 0.02 -4.78
C ALA A 47 3.82 0.06 -5.16
N GLY A 48 4.54 -1.04 -4.93
CA GLY A 48 5.95 -1.18 -5.31
C GLY A 48 6.21 -1.12 -6.82
N CYS A 49 5.25 -1.53 -7.64
CA CYS A 49 5.37 -1.48 -9.11
C CYS A 49 5.00 -0.11 -9.70
N VAL A 50 4.06 0.62 -9.09
CA VAL A 50 3.47 1.83 -9.67
C VAL A 50 4.12 3.11 -9.16
N LEU A 51 4.48 3.18 -7.88
CA LEU A 51 4.99 4.41 -7.27
C LEU A 51 6.51 4.46 -7.25
N THR A 52 7.03 5.68 -7.10
CA THR A 52 8.46 5.88 -6.83
C THR A 52 8.81 5.40 -5.42
N PRO A 53 10.06 5.01 -5.13
CA PRO A 53 10.44 4.47 -3.83
C PRO A 53 10.06 5.35 -2.64
N ILE A 54 10.19 6.67 -2.77
CA ILE A 54 9.82 7.63 -1.71
C ILE A 54 8.31 7.65 -1.48
N GLN A 55 7.51 7.66 -2.55
CA GLN A 55 6.05 7.64 -2.44
C GLN A 55 5.54 6.32 -1.85
N VAL A 56 6.17 5.18 -2.20
CA VAL A 56 5.88 3.87 -1.59
C VAL A 56 6.14 3.95 -0.08
N VAL A 57 7.32 4.38 0.34
CA VAL A 57 7.66 4.51 1.76
C VAL A 57 6.66 5.40 2.48
N LEU A 58 6.31 6.55 1.90
CA LEU A 58 5.29 7.44 2.47
C LEU A 58 3.93 6.75 2.60
N SER A 59 3.53 5.95 1.61
CA SER A 59 2.22 5.28 1.61
C SER A 59 2.19 4.18 2.66
N MET A 60 3.28 3.40 2.77
CA MET A 60 3.40 2.28 3.71
C MET A 60 3.43 2.73 5.17
N ILE A 61 3.96 3.93 5.44
CA ILE A 61 3.97 4.51 6.79
C ILE A 61 2.58 5.06 7.17
N THR A 62 1.75 5.42 6.19
CA THR A 62 0.47 6.10 6.45
C THR A 62 -0.74 5.19 6.52
N PHE A 63 -0.75 4.03 5.85
CA PHE A 63 -1.88 3.07 5.91
C PHE A 63 -1.75 2.11 7.09
#